data_AF-A0A1G7XH47-F1
#
_entry.id   AF-A0A1G7XH47-F1
#
_cell.length_a   1.000
_cell.length_b   1.000
_cell.length_c   1.000
_cell.angle_alpha   90.00
_cell.angle_beta   90.00
_cell.angle_gamma   90.00
#
_symmetry.space_group_name_H-M   'P 1'
#
loop_
_entity.id
_entity.type
_entity.pdbx_description
1 polymer ?
#
loop_
_entity_poly.entity_id
_entity_poly.type
_entity_poly.pdbx_seq_one_letter_code
_entity_poly.pdbx_strand_id
1 'polypeptide(L)' 'MNQTELIELCTQVMGSAENAEEWRSSPAIGLESKRPSDLMETQSGRDQMEILLTQIQYGVYI' A
#
# COMPACT_ATOMS: atom_id res chain seq x y z
N MET A 1 9.03 1.31 8.10
CA MET A 1 8.41 2.64 7.90
C MET A 1 7.26 2.87 8.90
N ASN A 2 6.95 4.13 9.27
CA ASN A 2 5.80 4.46 10.14
C ASN A 2 4.50 4.62 9.30
N GLN A 3 3.33 4.66 9.94
CA GLN A 3 2.04 4.73 9.23
C GLN A 3 1.91 5.95 8.30
N THR A 4 2.35 7.13 8.74
CA THR A 4 2.29 8.37 7.94
C THR A 4 3.12 8.26 6.68
N GLU A 5 4.38 7.87 6.82
CA GLU A 5 5.32 7.68 5.70
C GLU A 5 4.76 6.69 4.65
N LEU A 6 4.11 5.61 5.11
CA LEU A 6 3.50 4.61 4.22
C LEU A 6 2.34 5.19 3.39
N ILE A 7 1.53 6.07 3.98
CA ILE A 7 0.44 6.76 3.28
C ILE A 7 1.00 7.77 2.26
N GLU A 8 2.09 8.46 2.59
CA GLU A 8 2.76 9.36 1.66
C GLU A 8 3.34 8.59 0.47
N LEU A 9 4.02 7.46 0.72
CA LEU A 9 4.50 6.57 -0.34
C LEU A 9 3.33 6.05 -1.18
N CYS A 10 2.24 5.60 -0.54
CA CYS A 10 1.04 5.15 -1.23
C CYS A 10 0.46 6.24 -2.13
N THR A 11 0.42 7.49 -1.66
CA THR A 11 -0.07 8.63 -2.43
C THR A 11 0.83 8.94 -3.61
N GLN A 12 2.15 8.87 -3.43
CA GLN A 12 3.13 9.06 -4.49
C GLN A 12 3.02 7.97 -5.57
N VAL A 13 2.86 6.71 -5.16
CA VAL A 13 2.76 5.57 -6.08
C VAL A 13 1.42 5.56 -6.83
N MET A 14 0.32 5.89 -6.15
CA MET A 14 -1.01 5.93 -6.74
C MET A 14 -1.30 7.23 -7.51
N GLY A 15 -0.42 8.23 -7.38
CA GLY A 15 -0.48 9.52 -8.08
C GLY A 15 -1.36 10.59 -7.43
N SER A 16 -2.33 10.19 -6.58
CA SER A 16 -3.26 11.10 -5.89
C SER A 16 -3.74 10.51 -4.56
N ALA A 17 -4.12 11.38 -3.62
CA ALA A 17 -4.65 10.96 -2.32
C ALA A 17 -5.97 10.15 -2.47
N GLU A 18 -6.84 10.57 -3.39
CA GLU A 18 -8.10 9.87 -3.71
C GLU A 18 -7.82 8.44 -4.21
N ASN A 19 -6.90 8.27 -5.18
CA ASN A 19 -6.50 6.94 -5.64
C ASN A 19 -5.87 6.09 -4.53
N ALA A 20 -5.09 6.70 -3.63
CA ALA A 20 -4.52 6.00 -2.49
C ALA A 20 -5.58 5.59 -1.46
N GLU A 21 -6.64 6.38 -1.26
CA GLU A 21 -7.78 6.02 -0.43
C GLU A 21 -8.57 4.87 -1.05
N GLU A 22 -8.93 4.97 -2.33
CA GLU A 22 -9.64 3.93 -3.07
C GLU A 22 -8.85 2.60 -3.05
N TRP A 23 -7.55 2.66 -3.31
CA TRP A 23 -6.68 1.48 -3.25
C TRP A 23 -6.58 0.89 -1.84
N ARG A 24 -6.49 1.73 -0.80
CA ARG A 24 -6.48 1.26 0.60
C ARG A 24 -7.81 0.66 1.05
N SER A 25 -8.92 1.09 0.48
CA SER A 25 -10.26 0.56 0.76
C SER A 25 -10.56 -0.73 -0.01
N SER A 26 -9.85 -0.96 -1.12
CA SER A 26 -10.03 -2.11 -1.99
C SER A 26 -9.08 -3.26 -1.60
N PRO A 27 -9.52 -4.53 -1.71
CA PRO A 27 -8.64 -5.67 -1.48
C PRO A 27 -7.53 -5.71 -2.54
N ALA A 28 -6.27 -5.70 -2.09
CA ALA A 28 -5.12 -5.78 -2.97
C ALA A 28 -4.68 -7.24 -3.12
N ILE A 29 -4.60 -7.73 -4.36
CA ILE A 29 -4.18 -9.12 -4.66
C ILE A 29 -2.78 -9.41 -4.07
N GLY A 30 -1.86 -8.44 -4.17
CA GLY A 30 -0.51 -8.53 -3.59
C GLY A 30 -0.47 -8.56 -2.06
N LEU A 31 -1.59 -8.32 -1.38
CA LEU A 31 -1.72 -8.36 0.08
C LEU A 31 -2.61 -9.54 0.53
N GLU A 32 -2.53 -10.67 -0.16
CA GLU A 32 -3.36 -11.85 0.12
C GLU A 32 -4.87 -11.54 0.03
N SER A 33 -5.26 -10.63 -0.87
CA SER A 33 -6.64 -10.16 -1.00
C SER A 33 -7.20 -9.45 0.24
N LYS A 34 -6.33 -9.01 1.16
CA LYS A 34 -6.72 -8.17 2.31
C LYS A 34 -6.72 -6.70 1.91
N ARG A 35 -7.50 -5.93 2.68
CA ARG A 35 -7.52 -4.47 2.54
C ARG A 35 -6.26 -3.90 3.18
N PRO A 36 -5.54 -3.00 2.48
CA PRO A 36 -4.39 -2.33 3.06
C PRO A 36 -4.75 -1.55 4.34
N SER A 37 -5.97 -1.02 4.46
CA SER A 37 -6.44 -0.36 5.69
C SER A 37 -6.40 -1.24 6.93
N ASP A 38 -6.87 -2.48 6.83
CA ASP A 38 -6.87 -3.47 7.93
C ASP A 38 -5.46 -3.93 8.28
N LEU A 39 -4.54 -3.93 7.31
CA LEU A 39 -3.16 -4.38 7.51
C LEU A 39 -2.30 -3.37 8.27
N MET A 40 -2.61 -2.07 8.19
CA MET A 40 -1.85 -1.00 8.83
C MET A 40 -1.83 -1.06 10.37
N GLU A 41 -2.77 -1.79 10.98
CA GLU A 41 -2.82 -2.01 12.43
C GLU A 41 -1.65 -2.86 12.95
N THR A 42 -1.04 -3.67 12.08
CA THR A 42 0.06 -4.57 12.43
C THR A 42 1.37 -4.12 11.80
N GLN A 43 2.49 -4.36 12.48
CA GLN A 43 3.81 -4.09 11.91
C GLN A 43 4.03 -4.91 10.62
N SER A 44 3.69 -6.20 10.64
CA SER A 44 3.83 -7.08 9.48
C SER A 44 3.01 -6.62 8.27
N GLY A 45 1.78 -6.12 8.48
CA GLY A 45 0.96 -5.61 7.39
C GLY A 45 1.51 -4.32 6.77
N ARG A 46 2.14 -3.45 7.57
CA ARG A 46 2.87 -2.28 7.06
C ARG A 46 4.07 -2.67 6.21
N ASP A 47 4.86 -3.66 6.65
CA ASP A 47 5.98 -4.20 5.87
C ASP A 47 5.51 -4.80 4.52
N GLN A 48 4.40 -5.55 4.50
CA GLN A 48 3.83 -6.07 3.25
C GLN A 48 3.39 -4.96 2.29
N MET A 49 2.74 -3.91 2.81
CA MET A 49 2.37 -2.74 2.00
C MET A 49 3.60 -2.02 1.46
N GLU A 50 4.64 -1.82 2.27
CA GLU A 50 5.89 -1.17 1.86
C GLU A 50 6.54 -1.92 0.69
N ILE A 51 6.64 -3.25 0.79
CA ILE A 51 7.17 -4.12 -0.27
C ILE A 51 6.34 -3.97 -1.55
N LEU A 52 5.01 -4.06 -1.44
CA LEU A 52 4.12 -3.98 -2.60
C LEU A 52 4.18 -2.60 -3.28
N LEU A 53 4.13 -1.52 -2.50
CA LEU A 53 4.24 -0.16 -3.02
C LEU A 53 5.58 0.08 -3.70
N THR A 54 6.66 -0.46 -3.14
CA THR A 54 8.00 -0.42 -3.75
C THR A 54 8.00 -1.17 -5.09
N GLN A 55 7.42 -2.38 -5.16
CA GLN A 55 7.31 -3.13 -6.42
C GLN A 55 6.53 -2.36 -7.49
N ILE A 56 5.41 -1.74 -7.11
CA ILE A 56 4.60 -0.91 -8.03
C ILE A 56 5.41 0.32 -8.48
N GLN A 57 6.13 0.99 -7.57
CA GLN A 57 6.93 2.18 -7.87
C GLN A 57 8.05 1.91 -8.88
N TYR A 58 8.73 0.77 -8.76
CA TYR A 58 9.79 0.37 -9.68
C TYR A 58 9.27 -0.31 -10.96
N GLY A 59 7.95 -0.39 -11.14
CA GLY A 59 7.33 -1.02 -12.32
C GLY A 59 7.57 -2.53 -12.41
N VAL A 60 7.89 -3.19 -11.29
CA VAL A 60 8.05 -4.64 -11.23
C VAL A 60 6.65 -5.27 -11.16
N TYR A 61 5.96 -5.25 -12.30
CA TYR A 61 4.78 -6.06 -12.54
C TYR A 61 5.23 -7.24 -13.41
N ILE A 62 5.39 -8.43 -12.82
CA ILE A 62 5.53 -9.70 -13.57
C ILE A 62 4.19 -10.40 -13.65
#